data_AF-A0A834G1C9-F1
#
_entry.id   AF-A0A834G1C9-F1
#
_cell.length_a   1.000
_cell.length_b   1.000
_cell.length_c   1.000
_cell.angle_alpha   90.00
_cell.angle_beta   90.00
_cell.angle_gamma   90.00
#
_symmetry.space_group_name_H-M   'P 1'
#
loop_
_entity.id
_entity.type
_entity.pdbx_description
1 polymer ?
#
loop_
_entity_poly.entity_id
_entity_poly.type
_entity_poly.pdbx_seq_one_letter_code
_entity_poly.pdbx_strand_id
1 'polypeptide(L)'
;MFNSRWPLLGDPCDDPHVFFLETVESSRGNLIVSTYARSSPRGLPTCFFSGNYSADQISKVRVLSPATKLIQIDRSECCDVVQAGDSNITEVKYRTCKVDEIIG
;
A
#
# COMPACT_ATOMS: atom_id res chain seq x y z
N MET A 1 -5.93 -5.48 -16.88
CA MET A 1 -5.17 -6.63 -16.34
C MET A 1 -3.77 -6.12 -16.06
N PHE A 2 -3.37 -6.02 -14.79
CA PHE A 2 -2.02 -5.56 -14.45
C PHE A 2 -1.03 -6.64 -14.89
N ASN A 3 -0.02 -6.27 -15.69
CA ASN A 3 1.07 -7.16 -16.06
C ASN A 3 2.02 -7.34 -14.87
N SER A 4 1.55 -7.98 -13.80
CA SER A 4 2.46 -8.60 -12.84
C SER A 4 3.00 -9.84 -13.55
N ARG A 5 4.22 -9.77 -14.11
CA ARG A 5 4.90 -10.97 -14.56
C ARG A 5 4.88 -11.93 -13.38
N TRP A 6 4.17 -13.05 -13.50
CA TRP A 6 4.12 -14.05 -12.44
C TRP A 6 5.56 -14.51 -12.18
N PRO A 7 6.11 -14.36 -10.96
CA PRO A 7 7.46 -14.81 -10.68
C PRO A 7 7.57 -16.28 -11.07
N LEU A 8 8.44 -16.59 -12.02
CA LEU A 8 8.61 -17.95 -12.52
C LEU A 8 9.27 -18.86 -11.46
N LEU A 9 9.83 -18.26 -10.41
CA LEU A 9 10.33 -18.92 -9.21
C LEU A 9 9.61 -18.31 -8.00
N GLY A 10 9.12 -19.14 -7.08
CA GLY A 10 8.53 -18.73 -5.80
C GLY A 10 9.56 -18.17 -4.82
N ASP A 11 10.40 -17.25 -5.29
CA ASP A 11 11.30 -16.48 -4.44
C ASP A 11 10.44 -15.59 -3.53
N PRO A 12 10.51 -15.75 -2.20
CA PRO A 12 9.69 -14.96 -1.29
C PRO A 12 10.03 -13.46 -1.27
N CYS A 13 11.15 -13.05 -1.86
CA CYS A 13 11.56 -11.66 -2.02
C CYS A 13 10.97 -11.01 -3.28
N ASP A 14 10.69 -11.80 -4.32
CA ASP A 14 10.11 -11.31 -5.59
C ASP A 14 8.58 -11.47 -5.65
N ASP A 15 8.00 -12.34 -4.82
CA ASP A 15 6.56 -12.61 -4.80
C ASP A 15 5.79 -11.59 -3.94
N PRO A 16 4.97 -10.71 -4.55
CA PRO A 16 4.29 -9.64 -3.84
C PRO A 16 3.03 -10.12 -3.11
N HIS A 17 2.70 -9.48 -1.99
CA HIS A 17 1.36 -9.60 -1.43
C HIS A 17 0.36 -8.85 -2.32
N VAL A 18 -0.62 -9.58 -2.86
CA VAL A 18 -1.63 -9.02 -3.75
C VAL A 18 -2.88 -8.59 -2.98
N PHE A 19 -3.34 -7.36 -3.24
CA PHE A 19 -4.56 -6.79 -2.69
C PHE A 19 -5.46 -6.28 -3.81
N PHE A 20 -6.76 -6.53 -3.70
CA PHE A 20 -7.76 -6.03 -4.64
C PHE A 20 -8.60 -4.93 -4.00
N LEU A 21 -9.05 -3.98 -4.83
CA LEU A 21 -9.95 -2.93 -4.39
C LEU A 21 -11.26 -3.56 -3.88
N GLU A 22 -11.60 -3.30 -2.62
CA GLU A 22 -12.81 -3.76 -1.96
C GLU A 22 -13.88 -2.66 -1.97
N THR A 23 -13.55 -1.46 -1.49
CA THR A 23 -14.48 -0.33 -1.43
C THR A 23 -13.80 1.00 -1.72
N VAL A 24 -14.61 1.97 -2.16
CA VAL A 24 -14.22 3.38 -2.28
C VAL A 24 -15.31 4.20 -1.61
N GLU A 25 -14.93 4.98 -0.60
CA GLU A 25 -15.84 5.78 0.19
C GLU A 25 -15.37 7.24 0.24
N SER A 26 -16.31 8.18 0.13
CA SER A 26 -16.03 9.59 0.39
C SER A 26 -16.21 9.84 1.89
N SER A 27 -15.14 10.26 2.56
CA SER A 27 -15.19 10.68 3.95
C SER A 27 -15.50 12.18 4.06
N ARG A 28 -15.96 12.61 5.24
CA ARG A 28 -16.18 14.04 5.53
C ARG A 28 -14.84 14.76 5.52
N GLY A 29 -14.73 15.84 4.74
CA GLY A 29 -13.52 16.68 4.67
C GLY A 29 -12.65 16.47 3.42
N ASN A 30 -13.25 16.23 2.25
CA ASN A 30 -12.54 16.08 0.97
C ASN A 30 -11.47 14.97 0.97
N LEU A 31 -11.77 13.84 1.63
CA LEU A 31 -10.92 12.66 1.62
C LEU A 31 -11.66 11.49 0.99
N ILE A 32 -10.99 10.78 0.09
CA ILE A 32 -11.45 9.52 -0.49
C ILE A 32 -10.67 8.40 0.21
N VAL A 33 -11.41 7.47 0.80
CA VAL A 33 -10.87 6.27 1.44
C VAL A 33 -11.09 5.11 0.49
N SER A 34 -10.00 4.54 0.00
CA SER A 34 -10.04 3.30 -0.80
C SER A 34 -9.55 2.14 0.05
N THR A 35 -10.39 1.14 0.26
CA THR A 35 -10.04 -0.06 1.02
C THR A 35 -9.68 -1.17 0.04
N TYR A 36 -8.52 -1.77 0.24
CA TYR A 36 -8.04 -2.93 -0.50
C TYR A 36 -7.97 -4.14 0.42
N ALA A 37 -8.53 -5.25 -0.01
CA ALA A 37 -8.52 -6.51 0.73
C ALA A 37 -7.49 -7.47 0.11
N ARG A 38 -6.79 -8.23 0.95
CA ARG A 38 -5.86 -9.26 0.50
C ARG A 38 -6.58 -10.28 -0.38
N SER A 39 -6.02 -10.61 -1.53
CA SER A 39 -6.61 -11.59 -2.46
C SER A 39 -6.55 -13.02 -1.90
N SER A 40 -5.38 -13.40 -1.40
CA SER A 40 -5.08 -14.73 -0.90
C SER A 40 -3.83 -14.69 -0.02
N PRO A 41 -3.65 -15.65 0.91
CA PRO A 41 -2.38 -15.86 1.57
C PRO A 41 -1.28 -16.16 0.53
N ARG A 42 -0.08 -15.65 0.76
CA ARG A 42 1.07 -15.86 -0.14
C ARG A 42 1.60 -17.30 -0.06
N GLY A 43 1.56 -17.91 1.12
CA GLY A 43 2.03 -19.28 1.33
C GLY A 43 3.56 -19.46 1.22
N LEU A 44 4.33 -18.36 1.22
CA LEU A 44 5.79 -18.34 1.15
C LEU A 44 6.39 -17.77 2.45
N PRO A 45 7.56 -18.26 2.90
CA PRO A 45 8.25 -17.77 4.11
C PRO A 45 8.71 -16.31 3.95
N THR A 46 9.08 -15.63 5.02
CA THR A 46 9.57 -14.24 4.94
C THR A 46 10.81 -14.10 4.04
N CYS A 47 10.92 -12.96 3.35
CA CYS A 47 12.14 -12.63 2.62
C CYS A 47 13.24 -12.31 3.64
N PHE A 48 14.33 -13.08 3.66
CA PHE A 48 15.38 -12.95 4.66
C PHE A 48 16.38 -11.81 4.39
N PHE A 49 16.26 -11.09 3.28
CA PHE A 49 17.24 -10.08 2.86
C PHE A 49 17.35 -8.88 3.82
N SER A 50 16.28 -8.52 4.52
CA SER A 50 16.24 -7.32 5.39
C SER A 50 15.84 -7.59 6.84
N GLY A 51 15.69 -8.86 7.25
CA GLY A 51 15.22 -9.28 8.58
C GLY A 51 13.89 -10.04 8.53
N ASN A 52 13.33 -10.40 9.69
CA ASN A 52 12.07 -11.15 9.78
C ASN A 52 10.84 -10.21 9.76
N TYR A 53 10.72 -9.42 8.70
CA TYR A 53 9.58 -8.53 8.49
C TYR A 53 8.60 -9.20 7.53
N SER A 54 7.39 -9.50 8.01
CA SER A 54 6.32 -10.04 7.18
C SER A 54 5.15 -9.08 7.12
N ALA A 55 4.61 -8.87 5.92
CA ALA A 55 3.31 -8.23 5.73
C ALA A 55 2.16 -9.25 5.87
N ASP A 56 2.40 -10.50 6.24
CA ASP A 56 1.37 -11.56 6.32
C ASP A 56 0.22 -11.25 7.27
N GLN A 57 0.43 -10.41 8.28
CA GLN A 57 -0.63 -10.01 9.22
C GLN A 57 -1.62 -9.01 8.63
N ILE A 58 -1.28 -8.35 7.52
CA ILE A 58 -2.10 -7.29 6.91
C ILE A 58 -3.21 -7.90 6.05
N SER A 59 -4.45 -7.85 6.54
CA SER A 59 -5.62 -8.31 5.79
C SER A 59 -6.21 -7.21 4.90
N LYS A 60 -6.07 -5.94 5.31
CA LYS A 60 -6.61 -4.79 4.60
C LYS A 60 -5.62 -3.63 4.56
N VAL A 61 -5.63 -2.91 3.44
CA VAL A 61 -4.92 -1.64 3.26
C VAL A 61 -5.95 -0.55 3.00
N ARG A 62 -5.93 0.50 3.82
CA ARG A 62 -6.76 1.69 3.65
C ARG A 62 -5.92 2.82 3.10
N VAL A 63 -6.26 3.28 1.90
CA VAL A 63 -5.57 4.40 1.25
C VAL A 63 -6.41 5.65 1.40
N LEU A 64 -5.89 6.63 2.12
CA LEU A 64 -6.50 7.94 2.32
C LEU A 64 -5.91 8.90 1.29
N SER A 65 -6.74 9.32 0.33
CA SER A 65 -6.37 10.25 -0.75
C SER A 65 -7.17 11.55 -0.66
N PRO A 66 -6.57 12.71 -0.95
CA PRO A 66 -7.32 13.95 -1.13
C PRO A 66 -8.30 13.84 -2.31
N ALA A 67 -9.55 14.24 -2.12
CA ALA A 67 -10.55 14.31 -3.19
C ALA A 67 -10.24 15.40 -4.23
N THR A 68 -9.46 16.40 -3.82
CA THR A 68 -8.94 17.45 -4.71
C THR A 68 -7.52 17.10 -5.13
N LYS A 69 -7.22 17.22 -6.43
CA LYS A 69 -5.86 17.05 -6.96
C LYS A 69 -4.88 17.92 -6.15
N LEU A 70 -3.84 17.31 -5.57
CA LEU A 70 -2.75 18.06 -4.96
C LEU A 70 -2.13 18.95 -6.05
N ILE A 71 -1.98 20.24 -5.75
CA ILE A 71 -1.46 21.24 -6.69
C ILE A 71 -0.14 20.72 -7.25
N GLN A 72 -0.03 20.74 -8.59
CA GLN A 72 1.08 20.17 -9.37
C GLN A 72 2.45 20.50 -8.76
N ILE A 73 3.01 19.55 -8.04
CA ILE A 73 4.46 19.41 -7.93
C ILE A 73 4.77 18.08 -8.59
N ASP A 74 5.05 18.20 -9.90
CA ASP A 74 5.92 17.32 -10.68
C ASP A 74 5.84 15.81 -10.40
N ARG A 75 4.99 15.10 -11.16
CA ARG A 75 5.00 13.63 -11.41
C ARG A 75 5.02 12.64 -10.24
N SER A 76 5.17 13.05 -8.98
CA SER A 76 5.29 12.17 -7.82
C SER A 76 4.21 12.47 -6.78
N GLU A 77 3.60 11.41 -6.25
CA GLU A 77 2.69 11.47 -5.10
C GLU A 77 3.42 10.87 -3.89
N CYS A 78 3.54 11.64 -2.80
CA CYS A 78 4.18 11.17 -1.57
C CYS A 78 3.13 10.64 -0.58
N CYS A 79 3.48 9.58 0.14
CA CYS A 79 2.60 8.96 1.12
C CYS A 79 3.36 8.52 2.37
N ASP A 80 2.64 8.42 3.48
CA ASP A 80 3.13 7.81 4.71
C ASP A 80 2.36 6.53 5.00
N VAL A 81 3.09 5.49 5.43
CA VAL A 81 2.49 4.28 6.00
C VAL A 81 2.32 4.52 7.49
N VAL A 82 1.06 4.60 7.93
CA VAL A 82 0.68 4.73 9.32
C VAL A 82 0.07 3.43 9.80
N GLN A 83 0.57 2.92 10.92
CA GLN A 83 -0.01 1.74 11.55
C GLN A 83 -1.38 2.13 12.10
N ALA A 84 -2.44 1.52 11.57
CA ALA A 84 -3.77 1.73 12.12
C ALA A 84 -3.83 1.10 13.52
N GLY A 85 -4.74 1.58 14.37
CA GLY A 85 -4.96 1.00 15.71
C GLY A 85 -5.38 -0.47 15.68
N ASP A 86 -5.85 -0.96 14.52
CA ASP A 86 -6.19 -2.35 14.27
C ASP A 86 -4.98 -3.14 13.74
N SER A 87 -4.66 -4.26 14.39
CA SER A 87 -3.43 -5.03 14.13
C SER A 87 -3.31 -5.65 12.73
N ASN A 88 -4.41 -5.74 11.98
CA ASN A 88 -4.45 -6.31 10.63
C ASN A 88 -4.79 -5.30 9.51
N ILE A 89 -4.99 -4.03 9.86
CA ILE A 89 -5.26 -2.96 8.90
C ILE A 89 -4.05 -2.02 8.86
N THR A 90 -3.58 -1.72 7.66
CA THR A 90 -2.54 -0.70 7.45
C THR A 90 -3.14 0.49 6.73
N GLU A 91 -2.80 1.68 7.17
CA GLU A 91 -3.23 2.92 6.53
C GLU A 91 -2.08 3.53 5.72
N VAL A 92 -2.39 3.96 4.50
CA VAL A 92 -1.49 4.70 3.62
C VAL A 92 -2.12 6.05 3.37
N LYS A 93 -1.46 7.12 3.77
CA LYS A 93 -2.00 8.48 3.67
C LYS A 93 -1.19 9.28 2.68
N TYR A 94 -1.84 9.73 1.60
CA TYR A 94 -1.24 10.68 0.68
C TYR A 94 -1.04 12.04 1.37
N ARG A 95 0.08 12.67 1.05
CA ARG A 95 0.45 14.02 1.52
C ARG A 95 1.29 14.75 0.47
N THR A 96 1.52 16.03 0.71
CA THR A 96 2.54 16.78 -0.03
C THR A 96 3.92 16.20 0.24
N CYS A 97 4.72 16.08 -0.82
CA CYS A 97 6.14 15.75 -0.70
C CYS A 97 6.89 16.81 0.10
N LYS A 98 7.85 16.39 0.90
CA LYS A 98 8.77 17.30 1.57
C LYS A 98 9.84 17.76 0.57
N VAL A 99 10.36 18.97 0.78
CA VAL A 99 11.54 19.43 0.04
C VAL A 99 12.69 18.47 0.36
N ASP A 100 13.40 18.00 -0.67
CA ASP A 100 14.48 17.01 -0.59
C ASP A 100 14.08 15.61 -0.09
N GLU A 101 12.80 15.23 -0.22
CA GLU A 101 12.37 13.86 0.06
C GLU A 101 13.02 12.88 -0.94
N ILE A 102 13.82 11.95 -0.42
CA ILE A 102 14.46 10.92 -1.24
C ILE A 102 13.38 9.96 -1.75
N ILE A 103 13.19 9.95 -3.07
CA ILE A 103 12.36 8.96 -3.75
C ILE A 103 13.24 7.69 -3.87
N GLY A 104 12.95 6.70 -3.03
CA GLY A 104 13.63 5.40 -3.02
C GLY A 104 13.21 4.49 -4.16
#